data_AF-A0A7J6R2D9-F1
#
_entry.id   AF-A0A7J6R2D9-F1
#
_cell.length_a   1.000
_cell.length_b   1.000
_cell.length_c   1.000
_cell.angle_alpha   90.00
_cell.angle_beta   90.00
_cell.angle_gamma   90.00
#
_symmetry.space_group_name_H-M   'P 1'
#
loop_
_entity.id
_entity.type
_entity.pdbx_description
1 polymer ?
#
loop_
_entity_poly.entity_id
_entity_poly.type
_entity_poly.pdbx_seq_one_letter_code
_entity_poly.pdbx_strand_id
1 'polypeptide(L)'
;FTQGPWHVFGFTEDAVQLELDKVKKKDDTEDLVDGILYCEEPDKPTSEEFQRYLGVQPEVDDHFVWISHEFMNEPLPANYYQYTNAGMVYWVNAVTQESTWKHPHYDKYKKMLSAARINRPLPHWKTIMSFQVEFLFSELFNLNDPSKTDFDVPIETVNNVFELARIFKVDIKEEPYLTHVLKRALRHYADVVRSKRAVGGVEEFRNLMQR
;
A
#
# COMPACT_ATOMS: atom_id res chain seq x y z
N PHE A 1 7.11 10.88 -32.61
CA PHE A 1 6.54 10.93 -31.25
C PHE A 1 6.90 12.27 -30.63
N THR A 2 6.00 13.25 -30.72
CA THR A 2 6.12 14.51 -29.97
C THR A 2 5.71 14.22 -28.54
N GLN A 3 6.68 14.24 -27.62
CA GLN A 3 6.42 14.16 -26.19
C GLN A 3 5.42 15.27 -25.82
N GLY A 4 4.34 14.90 -25.12
CA GLY A 4 3.39 15.85 -24.56
C GLY A 4 4.04 16.75 -23.51
N PRO A 5 3.32 17.78 -23.01
CA PRO A 5 3.89 18.89 -22.24
C PRO A 5 4.24 18.53 -20.78
N TRP A 6 4.46 17.26 -20.48
CA TRP A 6 4.65 16.75 -19.13
C TRP A 6 6.14 16.68 -18.81
N HIS A 7 6.56 17.36 -17.75
CA HIS A 7 7.91 17.30 -17.25
C HIS A 7 8.06 16.07 -16.36
N VAL A 8 8.84 15.09 -16.82
CA VAL A 8 9.37 14.02 -15.96
C VAL A 8 10.48 14.69 -15.15
N PHE A 9 10.28 14.87 -13.84
CA PHE A 9 11.38 15.17 -12.91
C PHE A 9 11.04 14.61 -11.53
N GLY A 10 11.91 13.76 -10.99
CA GLY A 10 11.87 13.33 -9.60
C GLY A 10 12.33 11.89 -9.37
N PHE A 11 13.62 11.72 -9.07
CA PHE A 11 14.27 10.49 -8.59
C PHE A 11 13.91 9.21 -9.38
N THR A 12 14.37 9.08 -10.63
CA THR A 12 14.75 7.79 -11.28
C THR A 12 15.22 7.93 -12.74
N GLU A 13 15.18 9.12 -13.35
CA GLU A 13 15.27 9.26 -14.81
C GLU A 13 16.52 8.71 -15.50
N ASP A 14 17.75 8.95 -15.02
CA ASP A 14 18.88 8.47 -15.83
C ASP A 14 19.08 6.96 -15.72
N ALA A 15 19.06 6.39 -14.51
CA ALA A 15 19.34 4.97 -14.30
C ALA A 15 18.22 4.08 -14.86
N VAL A 16 16.95 4.41 -14.59
CA VAL A 16 15.81 3.62 -15.07
C VAL A 16 15.62 3.80 -16.56
N GLN A 17 15.82 5.00 -17.12
CA GLN A 17 15.78 5.18 -18.58
C GLN A 17 16.96 4.49 -19.26
N LEU A 18 18.17 4.51 -18.67
CA LEU A 18 19.32 3.72 -19.16
C LEU A 18 19.04 2.22 -19.09
N GLU A 19 18.39 1.73 -18.04
CA GLU A 19 18.02 0.33 -17.90
C GLU A 19 16.93 -0.06 -18.90
N LEU A 20 15.90 0.78 -19.08
CA LEU A 20 14.89 0.60 -20.11
C LEU A 20 15.49 0.63 -21.53
N ASP A 21 16.46 1.50 -21.80
CA ASP A 21 17.14 1.58 -23.09
C ASP A 21 18.11 0.40 -23.30
N LYS A 22 18.66 -0.18 -22.23
CA LYS A 22 19.43 -1.43 -22.29
C LYS A 22 18.52 -2.63 -22.53
N VAL A 23 17.37 -2.71 -21.84
CA VAL A 23 16.36 -3.76 -22.00
C VAL A 23 15.79 -3.73 -23.43
N LYS A 24 15.48 -2.55 -23.98
CA LYS A 24 15.04 -2.40 -25.38
C LYS A 24 16.06 -2.85 -26.43
N LYS A 25 17.35 -2.97 -26.09
CA LYS A 25 18.43 -3.40 -27.00
C LYS A 25 18.74 -4.90 -26.92
N LYS A 26 18.26 -5.60 -25.90
CA LYS A 26 18.42 -7.05 -25.74
C LYS A 26 17.07 -7.70 -26.05
N ASP A 27 16.99 -8.33 -27.21
CA ASP A 27 15.80 -9.07 -27.69
C ASP A 27 15.55 -10.39 -26.91
N ASP A 28 16.09 -10.53 -25.71
CA ASP A 28 15.95 -11.73 -24.88
C ASP A 28 15.20 -11.40 -23.59
N THR A 29 14.04 -12.03 -23.48
CA THR A 29 13.17 -12.24 -22.32
C THR A 29 13.91 -12.22 -20.97
N GLU A 30 13.31 -11.53 -19.97
CA GLU A 30 13.48 -11.68 -18.50
C GLU A 30 14.32 -10.68 -17.68
N ASP A 31 14.86 -9.59 -18.21
CA ASP A 31 15.40 -8.51 -17.35
C ASP A 31 14.30 -7.46 -17.04
N LEU A 32 13.29 -7.84 -16.23
CA LEU A 32 12.30 -6.89 -15.70
C LEU A 32 12.99 -5.93 -14.73
N VAL A 33 12.80 -4.62 -14.94
CA VAL A 33 13.40 -3.59 -14.07
C VAL A 33 12.64 -3.55 -12.75
N ASP A 34 13.35 -3.73 -11.62
CA ASP A 34 12.74 -3.62 -10.29
C ASP A 34 12.13 -2.22 -10.12
N GLY A 35 10.88 -2.18 -9.65
CA GLY A 35 10.16 -0.93 -9.48
C GLY A 35 9.41 -0.41 -10.71
N ILE A 36 9.25 -1.20 -11.78
CA ILE A 36 8.26 -0.96 -12.86
C ILE A 36 7.18 -2.04 -12.86
N LEU A 37 5.91 -1.62 -12.93
CA LEU A 37 4.78 -2.53 -13.13
C LEU A 37 4.55 -2.74 -14.62
N TYR A 38 4.58 -3.99 -15.04
CA TYR A 38 4.32 -4.40 -16.41
C TYR A 38 2.87 -4.87 -16.55
N CYS A 39 2.34 -4.73 -17.76
CA CYS A 39 0.96 -5.01 -18.14
C CYS A 39 1.00 -5.63 -19.53
N GLU A 40 1.03 -6.96 -19.60
CA GLU A 40 1.04 -7.73 -20.85
C GLU A 40 -0.25 -7.52 -21.64
N GLU A 41 -1.39 -7.42 -20.95
CA GLU A 41 -2.70 -7.15 -21.54
C GLU A 41 -2.96 -5.63 -21.68
N PRO A 42 -3.71 -5.18 -22.69
CA PRO A 42 -3.88 -3.75 -22.96
C PRO A 42 -4.81 -3.00 -21.99
N ASP A 43 -5.56 -3.69 -21.12
CA ASP A 43 -6.58 -3.06 -20.27
C ASP A 43 -6.08 -2.80 -18.84
N LYS A 44 -5.66 -3.85 -18.10
CA LYS A 44 -5.26 -3.73 -16.69
C LYS A 44 -4.22 -4.78 -16.30
N PRO A 45 -3.31 -4.45 -15.36
CA PRO A 45 -2.36 -5.42 -14.83
C PRO A 45 -3.08 -6.52 -14.03
N THR A 46 -2.62 -7.74 -14.20
CA THR A 46 -3.08 -8.94 -13.53
C THR A 46 -2.55 -9.00 -12.08
N SER A 47 -3.16 -9.84 -11.25
CA SER A 47 -2.68 -10.04 -9.88
C SER A 47 -1.26 -10.58 -9.83
N GLU A 48 -0.83 -11.38 -10.82
CA GLU A 48 0.52 -11.93 -10.87
C GLU A 48 1.56 -10.83 -11.14
N GLU A 49 1.24 -9.88 -12.02
CA GLU A 49 2.11 -8.74 -12.30
C GLU A 49 2.28 -7.85 -11.07
N PHE A 50 1.22 -7.64 -10.29
CA PHE A 50 1.29 -6.94 -9.00
C PHE A 50 2.12 -7.71 -7.96
N GLN A 51 2.01 -9.03 -7.91
CA GLN A 51 2.83 -9.87 -7.02
C GLN A 51 4.31 -9.76 -7.38
N ARG A 52 4.66 -9.88 -8.67
CA ARG A 52 6.04 -9.73 -9.17
C ARG A 52 6.57 -8.33 -8.88
N TYR A 53 5.77 -7.30 -9.14
CA TYR A 53 6.13 -5.91 -8.90
C TYR A 53 6.43 -5.63 -7.42
N LEU A 54 5.65 -6.19 -6.49
CA LEU A 54 5.88 -6.05 -5.06
C LEU A 54 7.02 -6.96 -4.54
N GLY A 55 7.43 -7.96 -5.33
CA GLY A 55 8.43 -8.96 -4.96
C GLY A 55 7.88 -10.05 -4.04
N VAL A 56 6.59 -10.37 -4.16
CA VAL A 56 5.96 -11.54 -3.51
C VAL A 56 6.40 -12.78 -4.26
N GLN A 57 6.91 -13.78 -3.54
CA GLN A 57 7.30 -15.07 -4.13
C GLN A 57 6.23 -16.12 -3.78
N PRO A 58 5.36 -16.55 -4.71
CA PRO A 58 4.24 -17.45 -4.39
C PRO A 58 4.65 -18.74 -3.67
N GLU A 59 5.83 -19.29 -3.98
CA GLU A 59 6.35 -20.52 -3.37
C GLU A 59 6.69 -20.37 -1.88
N VAL A 60 7.08 -19.17 -1.44
CA VAL A 60 7.56 -18.88 -0.08
C VAL A 60 6.54 -18.06 0.71
N ASP A 61 5.85 -17.15 0.03
CA ASP A 61 4.95 -16.13 0.56
C ASP A 61 3.47 -16.43 0.26
N ASP A 62 3.07 -17.69 0.05
CA ASP A 62 1.68 -18.09 -0.27
C ASP A 62 0.65 -17.46 0.70
N HIS A 63 0.99 -17.41 1.98
CA HIS A 63 0.16 -16.80 3.03
C HIS A 63 0.08 -15.26 2.98
N PHE A 64 0.90 -14.60 2.17
CA PHE A 64 0.98 -13.14 2.03
C PHE A 64 0.48 -12.62 0.68
N VAL A 65 -0.06 -13.50 -0.17
CA VAL A 65 -0.66 -13.12 -1.46
C VAL A 65 -1.78 -12.09 -1.29
N TRP A 66 -2.48 -12.10 -0.14
CA TRP A 66 -3.49 -11.08 0.19
C TRP A 66 -2.95 -9.64 0.17
N ILE A 67 -1.66 -9.42 0.48
CA ILE A 67 -1.04 -8.09 0.45
C ILE A 67 -1.06 -7.53 -0.98
N SER A 68 -0.76 -8.37 -1.97
CA SER A 68 -0.81 -7.98 -3.38
C SER A 68 -2.24 -7.65 -3.84
N HIS A 69 -3.23 -8.44 -3.39
CA HIS A 69 -4.63 -8.17 -3.68
C HIS A 69 -5.12 -6.87 -3.04
N GLU A 70 -4.71 -6.58 -1.81
CA GLU A 70 -5.05 -5.32 -1.17
C GLU A 70 -4.38 -4.13 -1.84
N PHE A 71 -3.15 -4.29 -2.27
CA PHE A 71 -2.44 -3.27 -3.03
C PHE A 71 -3.14 -2.95 -4.35
N MET A 72 -3.52 -3.97 -5.11
CA MET A 72 -4.28 -3.83 -6.37
C MET A 72 -5.62 -3.12 -6.16
N ASN A 73 -6.29 -3.38 -5.03
CA ASN A 73 -7.57 -2.76 -4.70
C ASN A 73 -7.44 -1.42 -3.95
N GLU A 74 -6.23 -0.86 -3.82
CA GLU A 74 -6.06 0.45 -3.17
C GLU A 74 -6.46 1.57 -4.11
N PRO A 75 -7.45 2.41 -3.73
CA PRO A 75 -7.75 3.59 -4.52
C PRO A 75 -6.50 4.48 -4.56
N LEU A 76 -6.17 4.90 -5.78
CA LEU A 76 -5.13 5.90 -5.97
C LEU A 76 -5.51 7.19 -5.21
N PRO A 77 -4.51 7.95 -4.72
CA PRO A 77 -4.77 9.27 -4.19
C PRO A 77 -5.49 10.13 -5.25
N ALA A 78 -6.35 11.05 -4.83
CA ALA A 78 -7.28 11.77 -5.71
C ALA A 78 -6.62 12.53 -6.88
N ASN A 79 -5.34 12.85 -6.76
CA ASN A 79 -4.53 13.57 -7.74
C ASN A 79 -3.72 12.65 -8.67
N TYR A 80 -3.74 11.33 -8.50
CA TYR A 80 -2.98 10.40 -9.33
C TYR A 80 -3.84 9.68 -10.35
N TYR A 81 -3.29 9.56 -11.57
CA TYR A 81 -3.89 8.81 -12.67
C TYR A 81 -2.94 7.73 -13.16
N GLN A 82 -3.47 6.58 -13.52
CA GLN A 82 -2.72 5.46 -14.09
C GLN A 82 -2.81 5.49 -15.61
N TYR A 83 -1.68 5.30 -16.28
CA TYR A 83 -1.59 5.15 -17.72
C TYR A 83 -0.69 3.97 -18.07
N THR A 84 -0.95 3.35 -19.21
CA THR A 84 -0.13 2.25 -19.75
C THR A 84 0.47 2.69 -21.07
N ASN A 85 1.79 2.52 -21.23
CA ASN A 85 2.50 2.78 -22.48
C ASN A 85 3.43 1.60 -22.80
N ALA A 86 3.25 0.98 -23.98
CA ALA A 86 4.04 -0.16 -24.43
C ALA A 86 4.17 -1.29 -23.39
N GLY A 87 3.06 -1.60 -22.71
CA GLY A 87 3.01 -2.64 -21.67
C GLY A 87 3.65 -2.27 -20.33
N MET A 88 4.00 -1.00 -20.12
CA MET A 88 4.51 -0.49 -18.84
C MET A 88 3.53 0.51 -18.23
N VAL A 89 3.30 0.37 -16.93
CA VAL A 89 2.42 1.25 -16.18
C VAL A 89 3.22 2.40 -15.58
N TYR A 90 2.68 3.60 -15.72
CA TYR A 90 3.18 4.80 -15.05
C TYR A 90 2.02 5.58 -14.44
N TRP A 91 2.36 6.38 -13.44
CA TRP A 91 1.41 7.19 -12.70
C TRP A 91 1.71 8.66 -12.92
N VAL A 92 0.68 9.47 -13.09
CA VAL A 92 0.80 10.91 -13.29
C VAL A 92 0.09 11.63 -12.17
N ASN A 93 0.80 12.53 -11.49
CA ASN A 93 0.21 13.44 -10.53
C ASN A 93 -0.36 14.66 -11.26
N ALA A 94 -1.67 14.83 -11.27
CA ALA A 94 -2.33 15.95 -11.94
C ALA A 94 -2.04 17.32 -11.34
N VAL A 95 -1.60 17.39 -10.08
CA VAL A 95 -1.26 18.67 -9.42
C VAL A 95 0.14 19.11 -9.81
N THR A 96 1.14 18.22 -9.72
CA THR A 96 2.53 18.55 -10.05
C THR A 96 2.86 18.39 -11.53
N GLN A 97 1.98 17.70 -12.28
CA GLN A 97 2.18 17.34 -13.68
C GLN A 97 3.38 16.40 -13.90
N GLU A 98 3.81 15.71 -12.84
CA GLU A 98 4.94 14.79 -12.86
C GLU A 98 4.47 13.35 -13.10
N SER A 99 5.23 12.61 -13.90
CA SER A 99 5.03 11.18 -14.12
C SER A 99 6.05 10.34 -13.37
N THR A 100 5.61 9.28 -12.70
CA THR A 100 6.45 8.33 -11.95
C THR A 100 6.21 6.90 -12.41
N TRP A 101 7.26 6.09 -12.49
CA TRP A 101 7.17 4.65 -12.73
C TRP A 101 6.88 3.83 -11.47
N LYS A 102 6.89 4.50 -10.31
CA LYS A 102 6.63 3.90 -9.02
C LYS A 102 5.20 4.22 -8.58
N HIS A 103 4.46 3.19 -8.17
CA HIS A 103 3.12 3.36 -7.63
C HIS A 103 3.17 4.18 -6.32
N PRO A 104 2.26 5.13 -6.07
CA PRO A 104 2.27 5.98 -4.88
C PRO A 104 2.34 5.19 -3.55
N HIS A 105 1.58 4.10 -3.48
CA HIS A 105 1.52 3.21 -2.30
C HIS A 105 2.53 2.06 -2.30
N TYR A 106 3.48 2.02 -3.24
CA TYR A 106 4.45 0.93 -3.35
C TYR A 106 5.26 0.72 -2.06
N ASP A 107 5.77 1.81 -1.48
CA ASP A 107 6.62 1.73 -0.29
C ASP A 107 5.88 1.22 0.94
N LYS A 108 4.60 1.59 1.08
CA LYS A 108 3.71 1.11 2.15
C LYS A 108 3.60 -0.41 2.11
N TYR A 109 3.25 -0.98 0.95
CA TYR A 109 3.07 -2.42 0.83
C TYR A 109 4.37 -3.21 0.83
N LYS A 110 5.47 -2.64 0.32
CA LYS A 110 6.80 -3.29 0.40
C LYS A 110 7.26 -3.41 1.87
N LYS A 111 7.00 -2.40 2.69
CA LYS A 111 7.21 -2.45 4.15
C LYS A 111 6.24 -3.42 4.84
N MET A 112 4.99 -3.46 4.41
CA MET A 112 4.01 -4.41 4.96
C MET A 112 4.42 -5.86 4.68
N LEU A 113 4.90 -6.16 3.47
CA LEU A 113 5.39 -7.48 3.08
C LEU A 113 6.63 -7.88 3.91
N SER A 114 7.58 -6.96 4.12
CA SER A 114 8.76 -7.25 4.94
C SER A 114 8.38 -7.48 6.42
N ALA A 115 7.43 -6.70 6.96
CA ALA A 115 6.89 -6.91 8.31
C ALA A 115 6.13 -8.24 8.42
N ALA A 116 5.37 -8.63 7.39
CA ALA A 116 4.65 -9.90 7.36
C ALA A 116 5.60 -11.10 7.34
N ARG A 117 6.72 -11.01 6.61
CA ARG A 117 7.78 -12.04 6.59
C ARG A 117 8.44 -12.24 7.97
N ILE A 118 8.55 -11.17 8.76
CA ILE A 118 9.10 -11.21 10.12
C ILE A 118 8.08 -11.77 11.12
N ASN A 119 6.87 -11.21 11.13
CA ASN A 119 5.83 -11.56 12.10
C ASN A 119 5.12 -12.89 11.80
N ARG A 120 5.12 -13.33 10.54
CA ARG A 120 4.47 -14.54 10.02
C ARG A 120 3.04 -14.73 10.55
N PRO A 121 2.13 -13.78 10.27
CA PRO A 121 0.73 -13.93 10.66
C PRO A 121 0.13 -15.20 10.03
N LEU A 122 -0.66 -15.93 10.82
CA LEU A 122 -1.41 -17.08 10.31
C LEU A 122 -2.42 -16.63 9.26
N PRO A 123 -2.77 -17.48 8.27
CA PRO A 123 -3.74 -17.19 7.21
C PRO A 123 -5.18 -17.25 7.75
N HIS A 124 -5.47 -16.41 8.72
CA HIS A 124 -6.77 -16.29 9.35
C HIS A 124 -7.13 -14.82 9.44
N TRP A 125 -8.36 -14.48 9.07
CA TRP A 125 -8.81 -13.08 8.95
C TRP A 125 -8.57 -12.26 10.22
N LYS A 126 -8.73 -12.85 11.42
CA LYS A 126 -8.47 -12.15 12.70
C LYS A 126 -7.01 -11.76 12.82
N THR A 127 -6.10 -12.68 12.49
CA THR A 127 -4.66 -12.47 12.61
C THR A 127 -4.17 -11.47 11.57
N ILE A 128 -4.71 -11.55 10.34
CA ILE A 128 -4.44 -10.58 9.27
C ILE A 128 -4.89 -9.17 9.69
N MET A 129 -6.13 -9.03 10.18
CA MET A 129 -6.63 -7.73 10.64
C MET A 129 -5.86 -7.19 11.84
N SER A 130 -5.55 -8.01 12.84
CA SER A 130 -4.68 -7.60 13.96
C SER A 130 -3.32 -7.10 13.46
N PHE A 131 -2.69 -7.83 12.54
CA PHE A 131 -1.43 -7.44 11.93
C PHE A 131 -1.55 -6.12 11.15
N GLN A 132 -2.61 -5.91 10.39
CA GLN A 132 -2.82 -4.64 9.66
C GLN A 132 -3.00 -3.46 10.60
N VAL A 133 -3.74 -3.65 11.71
CA VAL A 133 -3.89 -2.60 12.74
C VAL A 133 -2.54 -2.30 13.39
N GLU A 134 -1.78 -3.32 13.78
CA GLU A 134 -0.42 -3.15 14.32
C GLU A 134 0.50 -2.43 13.33
N PHE A 135 0.44 -2.80 12.06
CA PHE A 135 1.22 -2.17 10.99
C PHE A 135 0.86 -0.70 10.83
N LEU A 136 -0.43 -0.35 10.76
CA LEU A 136 -0.90 1.04 10.68
C LEU A 136 -0.33 1.91 11.80
N PHE A 137 -0.37 1.43 13.04
CA PHE A 137 0.17 2.17 14.19
C PHE A 137 1.70 2.16 14.25
N SER A 138 2.36 1.13 13.71
CA SER A 138 3.82 1.11 13.60
C SER A 138 4.35 2.24 12.71
N GLU A 139 3.61 2.62 11.67
CA GLU A 139 3.95 3.75 10.82
C GLU A 139 3.71 5.10 11.53
N LEU A 140 2.68 5.18 12.39
CA LEU A 140 2.34 6.41 13.12
C LEU A 140 3.30 6.70 14.28
N PHE A 141 3.68 5.68 15.04
CA PHE A 141 4.40 5.87 16.30
C PHE A 141 5.92 5.99 16.17
N ASN A 142 6.49 6.01 14.96
CA ASN A 142 7.94 6.14 14.72
C ASN A 142 8.77 5.57 15.88
N LEU A 143 8.55 4.30 16.24
CA LEU A 143 9.03 3.67 17.50
C LEU A 143 10.56 3.66 17.66
N ASN A 144 11.26 4.28 16.72
CA ASN A 144 12.69 4.42 16.57
C ASN A 144 13.24 5.78 17.06
N ASP A 145 12.41 6.77 17.40
CA ASP A 145 12.86 8.08 17.92
C ASP A 145 12.37 8.33 19.36
N PRO A 146 13.18 7.97 20.39
CA PRO A 146 12.81 8.15 21.79
C PRO A 146 12.76 9.64 22.23
N SER A 147 13.15 10.58 21.38
CA SER A 147 13.15 12.02 21.69
C SER A 147 11.81 12.69 21.43
N LYS A 148 10.97 12.12 20.56
CA LYS A 148 9.60 12.58 20.33
C LYS A 148 8.68 11.85 21.28
N THR A 149 8.08 12.59 22.19
CA THR A 149 6.99 12.06 23.02
C THR A 149 5.79 11.80 22.10
N ASP A 150 5.35 10.55 21.98
CA ASP A 150 4.21 10.09 21.16
C ASP A 150 2.84 10.71 21.53
N PHE A 151 2.82 11.71 22.40
CA PHE A 151 1.62 12.32 22.95
C PHE A 151 0.93 13.29 21.99
N ASP A 152 1.67 13.89 21.04
CA ASP A 152 1.15 14.93 20.16
C ASP A 152 0.88 14.48 18.71
N VAL A 153 1.05 13.19 18.38
CA VAL A 153 0.72 12.70 17.04
C VAL A 153 -0.82 12.65 16.90
N PRO A 154 -1.42 13.36 15.94
CA PRO A 154 -2.86 13.29 15.72
C PRO A 154 -3.23 11.89 15.23
N ILE A 155 -3.94 11.12 16.06
CA ILE A 155 -4.35 9.75 15.75
C ILE A 155 -5.60 9.74 14.86
N GLU A 156 -6.57 10.61 15.16
CA GLU A 156 -7.88 10.67 14.48
C GLU A 156 -7.84 11.46 13.16
N THR A 157 -6.76 11.34 12.38
CA THR A 157 -6.69 11.97 11.06
C THR A 157 -7.68 11.31 10.10
N VAL A 158 -8.10 12.06 9.09
CA VAL A 158 -8.98 11.56 8.02
C VAL A 158 -8.36 10.35 7.34
N ASN A 159 -7.05 10.37 7.08
CA ASN A 159 -6.34 9.25 6.46
C ASN A 159 -6.41 7.99 7.33
N ASN A 160 -6.10 8.10 8.63
CA ASN A 160 -6.12 6.96 9.54
C ASN A 160 -7.53 6.35 9.69
N VAL A 161 -8.58 7.18 9.63
CA VAL A 161 -9.96 6.70 9.63
C VAL A 161 -10.26 5.91 8.36
N PHE A 162 -9.81 6.38 7.19
CA PHE A 162 -9.96 5.63 5.93
C PHE A 162 -9.17 4.32 5.94
N GLU A 163 -7.92 4.33 6.45
CA GLU A 163 -7.13 3.11 6.59
C GLU A 163 -7.81 2.09 7.51
N LEU A 164 -8.31 2.54 8.67
CA LEU A 164 -9.01 1.65 9.59
C LEU A 164 -10.32 1.12 8.99
N ALA A 165 -11.10 1.97 8.31
CA ALA A 165 -12.28 1.52 7.59
C ALA A 165 -11.95 0.46 6.55
N ARG A 166 -10.82 0.62 5.86
CA ARG A 166 -10.34 -0.31 4.84
C ARG A 166 -9.89 -1.65 5.41
N ILE A 167 -9.29 -1.67 6.60
CA ILE A 167 -8.96 -2.89 7.33
C ILE A 167 -10.24 -3.65 7.69
N PHE A 168 -11.24 -2.94 8.22
CA PHE A 168 -12.52 -3.54 8.59
C PHE A 168 -13.50 -3.75 7.43
N LYS A 169 -13.11 -3.37 6.20
CA LYS A 169 -13.93 -3.45 4.97
C LYS A 169 -15.28 -2.72 5.11
N VAL A 170 -15.24 -1.54 5.71
CA VAL A 170 -16.39 -0.65 5.94
C VAL A 170 -16.38 0.46 4.89
N ASP A 171 -17.51 0.67 4.20
CA ASP A 171 -17.66 1.82 3.30
C ASP A 171 -18.24 3.02 4.06
N ILE A 172 -17.39 4.01 4.33
CA ILE A 172 -17.79 5.24 5.02
C ILE A 172 -18.81 6.06 4.19
N LYS A 173 -18.87 5.88 2.87
CA LYS A 173 -19.85 6.60 2.03
C LYS A 173 -21.26 6.07 2.22
N GLU A 174 -21.39 4.75 2.38
CA GLU A 174 -22.68 4.09 2.62
C GLU A 174 -23.07 4.21 4.10
N GLU A 175 -22.11 4.09 5.02
CA GLU A 175 -22.34 4.02 6.46
C GLU A 175 -21.60 5.13 7.24
N PRO A 176 -21.93 6.42 7.02
CA PRO A 176 -21.18 7.54 7.60
C PRO A 176 -21.24 7.58 9.15
N TYR A 177 -22.26 6.98 9.76
CA TYR A 177 -22.41 6.91 11.21
C TYR A 177 -21.30 6.09 11.88
N LEU A 178 -20.70 5.14 11.15
CA LEU A 178 -19.59 4.33 11.64
C LEU A 178 -18.29 5.11 11.81
N THR A 179 -18.18 6.31 11.24
CA THR A 179 -17.03 7.21 11.43
C THR A 179 -16.70 7.45 12.90
N HIS A 180 -17.72 7.66 13.75
CA HIS A 180 -17.51 7.89 15.18
C HIS A 180 -16.97 6.63 15.90
N VAL A 181 -17.43 5.46 15.46
CA VAL A 181 -17.01 4.17 15.98
C VAL A 181 -15.56 3.88 15.59
N LEU A 182 -15.20 4.14 14.32
CA LEU A 182 -13.83 4.05 13.82
C LEU A 182 -12.87 4.98 14.57
N LYS A 183 -13.25 6.24 14.83
CA LYS A 183 -12.45 7.16 15.63
C LYS A 183 -12.20 6.64 17.05
N ARG A 184 -13.23 6.07 17.68
CA ARG A 184 -13.09 5.46 19.01
C ARG A 184 -12.18 4.24 18.99
N ALA A 185 -12.26 3.41 17.96
CA ALA A 185 -11.37 2.27 17.77
C ALA A 185 -9.93 2.69 17.51
N LEU A 186 -9.71 3.73 16.71
CA LEU A 186 -8.37 4.29 16.49
C LEU A 186 -7.71 4.66 17.81
N ARG A 187 -8.42 5.38 18.71
CA ARG A 187 -7.90 5.69 20.05
C ARG A 187 -7.61 4.42 20.88
N HIS A 188 -8.54 3.47 20.88
CA HIS A 188 -8.38 2.23 21.63
C HIS A 188 -7.14 1.44 21.17
N TYR A 189 -7.00 1.21 19.86
CA TYR A 189 -5.88 0.47 19.31
C TYR A 189 -4.57 1.25 19.42
N ALA A 190 -4.60 2.57 19.27
CA ALA A 190 -3.45 3.42 19.54
C ALA A 190 -2.92 3.22 20.97
N ASP A 191 -3.81 3.23 21.97
CA ASP A 191 -3.42 3.01 23.36
C ASP A 191 -2.87 1.58 23.59
N VAL A 192 -3.46 0.57 22.94
CA VAL A 192 -2.98 -0.82 22.99
C VAL A 192 -1.56 -0.93 22.42
N VAL A 193 -1.33 -0.41 21.21
CA VAL A 193 -0.02 -0.46 20.54
C VAL A 193 1.02 0.38 21.29
N ARG A 194 0.65 1.58 21.75
CA ARG A 194 1.52 2.43 22.60
C ARG A 194 1.95 1.70 23.87
N SER A 195 1.04 0.91 24.47
CA SER A 195 1.34 0.07 25.63
C SER A 195 2.10 -1.23 25.29
N LYS A 196 2.50 -1.43 24.03
CA LYS A 196 3.18 -2.64 23.52
C LYS A 196 2.43 -3.95 23.81
N ARG A 197 1.10 -3.88 23.89
CA ARG A 197 0.24 -5.06 24.04
C ARG A 197 -0.16 -5.56 22.64
N ALA A 198 -0.32 -6.87 22.51
CA ALA A 198 -0.81 -7.48 21.27
C ALA A 198 -2.24 -7.01 20.97
N VAL A 199 -2.53 -6.72 19.69
CA VAL A 199 -3.84 -6.25 19.27
C VAL A 199 -4.86 -7.39 19.29
N GLY A 200 -5.72 -7.39 20.31
CA GLY A 200 -6.87 -8.28 20.46
C GLY A 200 -8.21 -7.58 20.16
N GLY A 201 -9.32 -8.30 20.36
CA GLY A 201 -10.68 -7.72 20.29
C GLY A 201 -11.15 -7.30 18.89
N VAL A 202 -10.39 -7.61 17.84
CA VAL A 202 -10.74 -7.28 16.44
C VAL A 202 -12.05 -7.92 16.01
N GLU A 203 -12.35 -9.13 16.50
CA GLU A 203 -13.62 -9.81 16.24
C GLU A 203 -14.81 -9.10 16.87
N GLU A 204 -14.69 -8.69 18.14
CA GLU A 204 -15.75 -7.97 18.84
C GLU A 204 -16.04 -6.64 18.16
N PHE A 205 -14.98 -5.93 17.73
CA PHE A 205 -15.12 -4.69 17.00
C PHE A 205 -15.76 -4.90 15.62
N ARG A 206 -15.32 -5.89 14.85
CA ARG A 206 -15.93 -6.24 13.57
C ARG A 206 -17.42 -6.56 13.72
N ASN A 207 -17.78 -7.35 14.74
CA ASN A 207 -19.17 -7.71 15.02
C ASN A 207 -20.02 -6.50 15.42
N LEU A 208 -19.42 -5.47 16.02
CA LEU A 208 -20.11 -4.23 16.36
C LEU A 208 -20.40 -3.38 15.13
N MET A 209 -19.57 -3.46 14.09
CA MET A 209 -19.73 -2.71 12.84
C MET A 209 -20.74 -3.34 11.88
N GLN A 210 -21.00 -4.65 12.00
CA GLN A 210 -21.92 -5.41 11.14
C GLN A 210 -23.37 -5.45 11.67
N ARG A 211 -23.69 -4.68 12.71
CA ARG A 211 -25.03 -4.59 13.33
C ARG A 211 -25.73 -3.30 12.94
#